data_AF-F4XU01-F1
#
_entry.id   AF-F4XU01-F1
#
_cell.length_a   1.000
_cell.length_b   1.000
_cell.length_c   1.000
_cell.angle_alpha   90.00
_cell.angle_beta   90.00
_cell.angle_gamma   90.00
#
_symmetry.space_group_name_H-M   'P 1'
#
loop_
_entity.id
_entity.type
_entity.pdbx_description
1 polymer ?
#
loop_
_entity_poly.entity_id
_entity_poly.type
_entity_poly.pdbx_seq_one_letter_code
_entity_poly.pdbx_strand_id
1 'polypeptide(L)'
;MTGQINRVRFRSRKTPVQSCYIPKSAVSVKGIYPTKLGELTFAESLPDHLCDYRLISTNGDYYLVVPYKATRNKAENQGKVVALDPGVRTFLTFFSCPAKEAPHLMRSIGVG
;
A
#
# COMPACT_ATOMS: atom_id res chain seq x y z
N MET A 1 10.57 -14.46 17.88
CA MET A 1 9.70 -13.48 18.55
C MET A 1 10.37 -13.06 19.85
N THR A 2 10.84 -11.83 19.95
CA THR A 2 11.44 -11.26 21.17
C THR A 2 10.31 -10.99 22.17
N GLY A 3 10.28 -11.68 23.31
CA GLY A 3 9.24 -11.58 24.35
C GLY A 3 9.19 -10.26 25.11
N GLN A 4 9.54 -9.14 24.47
CA GLN A 4 9.52 -7.81 25.05
C GLN A 4 8.16 -7.13 24.83
N ILE A 5 7.69 -6.42 25.86
CA ILE A 5 6.47 -5.63 25.81
C ILE A 5 6.68 -4.46 24.84
N ASN A 6 5.92 -4.44 23.75
CA ASN A 6 5.98 -3.34 22.79
C ASN A 6 5.28 -2.11 23.36
N ARG A 7 6.05 -1.08 23.75
CA ARG A 7 5.52 0.18 24.27
C ARG A 7 4.90 1.01 23.14
N VAL A 8 3.59 0.87 22.95
CA VAL A 8 2.83 1.67 21.99
C VAL A 8 2.38 2.99 22.64
N ARG A 9 2.47 4.10 21.89
CA ARG A 9 1.94 5.41 22.27
C ARG A 9 1.00 5.94 21.20
N PHE A 10 -0.04 6.67 21.58
CA PHE A 10 -0.88 7.37 20.61
C PHE A 10 -0.05 8.41 19.85
N ARG A 11 -0.11 8.37 18.52
CA ARG A 11 0.58 9.36 17.68
C ARG A 11 -0.11 10.71 17.82
N SER A 12 0.61 11.71 18.33
CA SER A 12 0.13 13.09 18.35
C SER A 12 0.58 13.82 17.09
N ARG A 13 -0.29 14.68 16.53
CA ARG A 13 0.05 15.54 15.39
C ARG A 13 1.17 16.54 15.68
N LYS A 14 1.40 16.83 16.97
CA LYS A 14 2.44 17.75 17.44
C LYS A 14 3.80 17.07 17.64
N THR A 15 3.88 15.74 17.52
CA THR A 15 5.15 15.03 17.61
C THR A 15 5.95 15.31 16.35
N PRO A 16 7.12 15.96 16.43
CA PRO A 16 7.91 16.24 15.24
C PRO A 16 8.32 14.92 14.58
N VAL A 17 7.92 14.77 13.31
CA VAL A 17 8.40 13.65 12.49
C VAL A 17 9.82 14.02 12.07
N GLN A 18 10.80 13.35 12.68
CA GLN A 18 12.20 13.49 12.29
C GLN A 18 12.39 12.81 10.94
N SER A 19 12.41 13.62 9.89
CA SER A 19 12.70 13.16 8.53
C SER A 19 13.68 14.09 7.85
N CYS A 20 14.56 13.54 7.01
CA CYS A 20 15.45 14.32 6.16
C CYS A 20 15.36 13.84 4.70
N TYR A 21 15.59 14.78 3.79
CA TYR A 21 15.68 14.53 2.37
C TYR A 21 17.05 13.93 2.04
N ILE A 22 17.05 12.85 1.25
CA ILE A 22 18.25 12.16 0.81
C ILE A 22 18.27 12.17 -0.73
N PRO A 23 19.24 12.86 -1.36
CA PRO A 23 19.35 12.85 -2.81
C PRO A 23 19.73 11.47 -3.32
N LYS A 24 19.30 11.11 -4.53
CA LYS A 24 19.62 9.79 -5.11
C LYS A 24 21.12 9.47 -5.17
N SER A 25 21.95 10.50 -5.37
CA SER A 25 23.42 10.36 -5.45
C SER A 25 24.07 9.99 -4.11
N ALA A 26 23.36 10.19 -3.01
CA ALA A 26 23.83 9.82 -1.68
C ALA A 26 23.54 8.36 -1.32
N VAL A 27 22.77 7.64 -2.14
CA VAL A 27 22.39 6.25 -1.90
C VAL A 27 23.16 5.35 -2.86
N SER A 28 23.78 4.31 -2.30
CA SER A 28 24.51 3.29 -3.04
C SER A 28 24.18 1.91 -2.48
N VAL A 29 24.68 0.86 -3.12
CA VAL A 29 24.58 -0.52 -2.61
C VAL A 29 25.18 -0.64 -1.20
N LYS A 30 26.18 0.19 -0.89
CA LYS A 30 26.85 0.25 0.42
C LYS A 30 26.07 1.01 1.49
N GLY A 31 24.89 1.53 1.17
CA GLY A 31 24.08 2.31 2.11
C GLY A 31 23.93 3.78 1.74
N ILE A 32 23.52 4.57 2.73
CA ILE A 32 23.27 6.00 2.63
C ILE A 32 24.51 6.76 3.13
N TYR A 33 25.02 7.70 2.33
CA TYR A 33 26.27 8.45 2.58
C TYR A 33 27.42 7.56 3.09
N PRO A 34 27.88 6.58 2.29
CA PRO A 34 28.87 5.58 2.73
C PRO A 34 30.19 6.20 3.21
N THR A 35 30.54 7.40 2.72
CA THR A 35 31.73 8.14 3.15
C THR A 35 31.60 8.77 4.54
N LYS A 36 30.38 9.04 5.02
CA LYS A 36 30.12 9.70 6.32
C LYS A 36 29.60 8.73 7.38
N LEU A 37 28.69 7.84 6.99
CA LEU A 37 28.03 6.89 7.88
C LEU A 37 28.69 5.51 7.90
N GLY A 38 29.58 5.22 6.93
CA GLY A 38 30.15 3.89 6.73
C GLY A 38 29.24 2.98 5.90
N GLU A 39 29.59 1.70 5.83
CA GLU A 39 28.80 0.71 5.10
C GLU A 39 27.55 0.29 5.91
N LEU A 40 26.38 0.41 5.29
CA LEU A 40 25.08 0.03 5.85
C LEU A 40 24.40 -0.96 4.90
N THR A 41 23.72 -1.95 5.47
CA THR A 41 22.93 -2.93 4.72
C THR A 41 21.45 -2.57 4.79
N PHE A 42 20.75 -2.69 3.66
CA PHE A 42 19.30 -2.57 3.61
C PHE A 42 18.64 -3.91 3.95
N ALA A 43 17.50 -3.86 4.63
CA ALA A 43 16.69 -5.05 4.92
C ALA A 43 15.96 -5.58 3.67
N GLU A 44 15.73 -4.72 2.68
CA GLU A 44 15.04 -5.02 1.43
C GLU A 44 15.88 -4.56 0.23
N SER A 45 15.70 -5.21 -0.92
CA SER A 45 16.33 -4.79 -2.18
C SER A 45 15.73 -3.47 -2.67
N LEU A 46 16.59 -2.53 -3.08
CA LEU A 46 16.15 -1.27 -3.66
C LEU A 46 15.66 -1.47 -5.11
N PRO A 47 14.52 -0.90 -5.52
CA PRO A 47 14.04 -0.95 -6.91
C PRO A 47 14.93 -0.13 -7.87
N ASP A 48 15.11 -0.56 -9.12
CA ASP A 48 16.05 0.09 -10.08
C ASP A 48 15.68 1.55 -10.48
N HIS A 49 14.42 1.96 -10.34
CA HIS A 49 13.96 3.29 -10.72
C HIS A 49 14.01 4.28 -9.53
N LEU A 50 15.22 4.77 -9.26
CA LEU A 50 15.53 5.62 -8.11
C LEU A 50 15.05 7.07 -8.33
N CYS A 51 14.06 7.50 -7.56
CA CYS A 51 13.81 8.91 -7.29
C CYS A 51 14.58 9.35 -6.03
N ASP A 52 14.46 10.61 -5.63
CA ASP A 52 15.02 11.04 -4.36
C ASP A 52 14.29 10.39 -3.19
N TYR A 53 15.02 10.13 -2.12
CA TYR A 53 14.54 9.38 -0.97
C TYR A 53 14.22 10.28 0.21
N ARG A 54 13.52 9.72 1.20
CA ARG A 54 13.34 10.36 2.51
C ARG A 54 13.69 9.38 3.60
N LEU A 55 14.60 9.76 4.49
CA LEU A 55 14.90 9.01 5.70
C LEU A 55 13.95 9.46 6.80
N ILE A 56 13.32 8.52 7.49
CA ILE A 56 12.38 8.79 8.58
C ILE A 56 12.83 8.02 9.81
N SER A 57 12.91 8.68 10.96
CA SER A 57 13.05 8.01 12.26
C SER A 57 11.68 7.78 12.87
N THR A 58 11.36 6.52 13.21
CA THR A 58 10.10 6.14 13.85
C THR A 58 10.37 5.05 14.87
N ASN A 59 9.92 5.27 16.11
CA ASN A 59 10.03 4.31 17.21
C ASN A 59 11.46 3.84 17.54
N GLY A 60 12.48 4.64 17.20
CA GLY A 60 13.89 4.29 17.41
C GLY A 60 14.57 3.69 16.17
N ASP A 61 13.79 3.30 15.16
CA ASP A 61 14.29 2.73 13.92
C ASP A 61 14.33 3.78 12.79
N TYR A 62 15.17 3.52 11.80
CA TYR A 62 15.31 4.35 10.61
C TYR A 62 14.76 3.62 9.39
N TYR A 63 13.90 4.31 8.66
CA TYR A 63 13.26 3.80 7.45
C TYR A 63 13.60 4.68 6.26
N LEU A 64 14.02 4.06 5.16
CA LEU A 64 14.21 4.75 3.89
C LEU A 64 12.92 4.64 3.08
N VAL A 65 12.27 5.78 2.84
CA VAL A 65 11.12 5.87 1.94
C VAL A 65 11.63 5.94 0.50
N VAL A 66 11.27 4.93 -0.28
CA VAL A 66 11.69 4.77 -1.68
C VAL A 66 10.49 5.03 -2.61
N PRO A 67 10.35 6.24 -3.16
CA PRO A 67 9.35 6.48 -4.20
C PRO A 67 9.80 5.80 -5.49
N TYR A 68 8.93 4.96 -6.06
CA TYR A 68 9.14 4.32 -7.36
C TYR A 68 7.96 4.60 -8.28
N LYS A 69 8.22 4.63 -9.59
CA LYS A 69 7.16 4.72 -10.60
C LYS A 69 6.57 3.33 -10.79
N ALA A 70 5.31 3.16 -10.36
CA ALA A 70 4.57 1.93 -10.63
C ALA A 70 3.98 1.97 -12.04
N THR A 71 4.21 0.91 -12.83
CA THR A 71 3.50 0.71 -14.09
C THR A 71 2.04 0.42 -13.78
N ARG A 72 1.15 1.37 -14.13
CA ARG A 72 -0.29 1.19 -13.94
C ARG A 72 -0.79 0.21 -14.99
N ASN A 73 -0.90 -1.06 -14.62
CA ASN A 73 -1.64 -2.03 -15.43
C ASN A 73 -3.10 -1.56 -15.48
N LYS A 74 -3.59 -1.23 -16.67
CA LYS A 74 -5.02 -0.99 -16.86
C LYS A 74 -5.71 -2.32 -16.63
N ALA A 75 -6.38 -2.46 -15.49
CA ALA A 75 -7.29 -3.57 -15.28
C ALA A 75 -8.38 -3.46 -16.34
N GLU A 76 -8.58 -4.54 -17.10
CA GLU A 76 -9.66 -4.59 -18.07
C GLU A 76 -10.98 -4.61 -17.30
N ASN A 77 -11.73 -3.51 -17.42
CA ASN A 77 -12.99 -3.29 -16.71
C ASN A 77 -14.17 -4.02 -17.39
N GLN A 78 -13.96 -5.24 -17.91
CA GLN A 78 -15.01 -6.11 -18.45
C GLN A 78 -15.92 -6.71 -17.35
N GLY A 79 -16.19 -5.95 -16.29
CA GLY A 79 -17.04 -6.33 -15.18
C GLY A 79 -18.09 -5.25 -14.88
N LYS A 80 -19.29 -5.71 -14.53
CA LYS A 80 -20.51 -4.94 -14.18
C LYS A 80 -20.18 -3.61 -13.46
N VAL A 81 -20.69 -2.49 -13.98
CA VAL A 81 -20.57 -1.15 -13.36
C VAL A 81 -21.31 -1.12 -12.02
N VAL A 82 -20.69 -0.57 -10.98
CA VAL A 82 -21.22 -0.51 -9.61
C VAL A 82 -21.13 0.90 -9.06
N ALA A 83 -22.11 1.29 -8.23
CA ALA A 83 -22.08 2.56 -7.52
C ALA A 83 -21.22 2.41 -6.25
N LEU A 84 -20.27 3.32 -6.08
CA LEU A 84 -19.49 3.50 -4.85
C LEU A 84 -19.96 4.80 -4.19
N ASP A 85 -20.58 4.68 -3.02
CA ASP A 85 -21.01 5.84 -2.25
C ASP A 85 -19.94 6.21 -1.21
N PRO A 86 -19.31 7.40 -1.29
CA PRO A 86 -18.35 7.88 -0.31
C PRO A 86 -19.00 8.49 0.95
N GLY A 87 -20.30 8.25 1.19
CA GLY A 87 -21.04 8.75 2.35
C GLY A 87 -20.34 8.55 3.71
N VAL A 88 -20.86 9.24 4.74
CA VAL A 88 -20.31 9.46 6.11
C VAL A 88 -20.07 8.17 6.94
N ARG A 89 -19.45 7.14 6.37
CA ARG A 89 -19.17 5.85 6.97
C ARG A 89 -17.73 5.45 6.73
N THR A 90 -17.18 4.78 7.73
CA THR A 90 -15.78 4.41 7.86
C THR A 90 -15.34 3.29 6.91
N PHE A 91 -16.23 2.76 6.06
CA PHE A 91 -15.95 1.71 5.10
C PHE A 91 -16.73 1.94 3.78
N LEU A 92 -16.07 1.59 2.67
CA LEU A 92 -16.60 1.73 1.31
C LEU A 92 -17.73 0.70 1.07
N THR A 93 -18.91 1.17 0.65
CA THR A 93 -20.08 0.31 0.38
C THR A 93 -20.26 0.15 -1.14
N PHE A 94 -20.52 -1.08 -1.60
CA PHE A 94 -20.78 -1.44 -3.00
C PHE A 94 -22.22 -1.94 -3.18
N PHE A 95 -22.86 -1.54 -4.29
CA PHE A 95 -24.16 -2.07 -4.70
C PHE A 95 -24.05 -2.81 -6.04
N SER A 96 -24.58 -4.03 -6.12
CA SER A 96 -24.80 -4.73 -7.39
C SER A 96 -26.25 -5.16 -7.53
N CYS A 97 -26.83 -4.97 -8.71
CA CYS A 97 -28.15 -5.48 -9.02
C CYS A 97 -28.06 -6.99 -9.31
N PRO A 98 -28.87 -7.86 -8.68
CA PRO A 98 -28.92 -9.26 -9.05
C PRO A 98 -29.30 -9.38 -10.54
N ALA A 99 -28.62 -10.26 -11.26
CA ALA A 99 -29.00 -10.56 -12.64
C ALA A 99 -30.46 -11.04 -12.63
N LYS A 100 -31.28 -10.52 -13.56
CA LYS A 100 -32.63 -11.06 -13.78
C LYS A 100 -32.49 -12.57 -13.94
N GLU A 101 -33.08 -13.34 -13.02
CA GLU A 101 -33.28 -14.77 -13.24
C GLU A 101 -34.00 -14.91 -14.59
N ALA A 102 -33.41 -15.70 -15.49
CA ALA A 102 -34.10 -16.13 -16.70
C ALA A 102 -35.39 -16.83 -16.25
N PRO A 103 -36.58 -16.46 -16.77
CA PRO A 103 -37.81 -17.10 -16.35
C PRO A 103 -37.70 -18.59 -16.66
N HIS A 104 -37.84 -19.39 -15.60
CA HIS A 104 -37.89 -20.83 -15.65
C HIS A 104 -38.83 -21.28 -16.78
N LEU A 105 -38.26 -21.96 -17.78
CA LEU A 105 -39.03 -22.71 -18.77
C LEU A 105 -39.80 -23.80 -18.01
N MET A 106 -41.07 -23.56 -17.70
CA MET A 106 -42.01 -24.63 -17.33
C MET A 106 -42.01 -25.66 -18.46
N ARG A 107 -41.35 -26.80 -18.24
CA ARG A 107 -41.66 -28.02 -18.99
C ARG A 107 -42.73 -28.75 -18.19
N SER A 108 -43.96 -28.71 -18.67
CA SER A 108 -45.00 -29.64 -18.25
C SER A 108 -44.57 -31.05 -18.64
N ILE A 109 -44.47 -31.94 -17.66
CA ILE A 109 -44.48 -33.38 -17.89
C ILE A 109 -45.95 -33.79 -17.78
N GLY A 110 -46.60 -33.96 -18.92
CA GLY A 110 -47.90 -34.64 -18.98
C GLY A 110 -47.64 -36.14 -18.90
N VAL A 111 -48.19 -36.77 -17.86
CA VAL A 111 -48.36 -38.23 -17.78
C VAL A 111 -49.78 -38.51 -18.26
N GLY A 112 -49.92 -39.36 -19.28
CA GLY A 112 -51.20 -39.75 -19.88
C GLY A 112 -51.01 -40.31 -21.28
#